data_AF-A0A2X3DSC4-F1
#
_entry.id   AF-A0A2X3DSC4-F1
#
_cell.length_a   1.000
_cell.length_b   1.000
_cell.length_c   1.000
_cell.angle_alpha   90.00
_cell.angle_beta   90.00
_cell.angle_gamma   90.00
#
_symmetry.space_group_name_H-M   'P 1'
#
loop_
_entity.id
_entity.type
_entity.pdbx_description
1 polymer ?
#
loop_
_entity_poly.entity_id
_entity_poly.type
_entity_poly.pdbx_seq_one_letter_code
_entity_poly.pdbx_strand_id
1 'polypeptide(L)' 'MVGGGGSSQIGYIHRSAALRDNTFTLLAGAFDIDAERGRQFGQRLGVDPDRCYADYQSLFRSEAARPDGIQAVSVATPK' A
#
# COMPACT_ATOMS: atom_id res chain seq x y z
N MET A 1 1.18 1.72 1.61
CA MET A 1 -0.04 2.51 1.97
C MET A 1 -0.97 1.62 2.78
N VAL A 2 -1.73 2.20 3.71
CA VAL A 2 -2.80 1.49 4.45
C VAL A 2 -4.14 2.10 4.05
N GLY A 3 -5.06 1.29 3.53
CA GLY A 3 -6.25 1.76 2.81
C GLY A 3 -5.90 2.32 1.44
N GLY A 4 -6.78 3.17 0.90
CA GLY A 4 -6.57 3.79 -0.43
C GLY A 4 -6.68 2.82 -1.61
N GLY A 5 -7.36 1.68 -1.42
CA GLY A 5 -7.60 0.64 -2.41
C GLY A 5 -8.49 1.05 -3.60
N GLY A 6 -8.94 0.07 -4.38
CA GLY A 6 -9.65 0.31 -5.65
C GLY A 6 -10.99 1.05 -5.54
N SER A 7 -11.62 1.04 -4.37
CA SER A 7 -12.86 1.78 -4.07
C SER A 7 -12.63 3.15 -3.43
N SER A 8 -11.36 3.53 -3.16
CA SER A 8 -11.05 4.75 -2.44
C SER A 8 -11.13 6.00 -3.32
N GLN A 9 -11.82 7.03 -2.82
CA GLN A 9 -11.86 8.36 -3.46
C GLN A 9 -10.59 9.19 -3.20
N ILE A 10 -9.79 8.84 -2.19
CA ILE A 10 -8.58 9.58 -1.80
C ILE A 10 -7.29 8.82 -2.16
N GLY A 11 -7.34 7.50 -2.34
CA GLY A 11 -6.15 6.70 -2.62
C GLY A 11 -5.40 7.13 -3.89
N TYR A 12 -6.13 7.54 -4.93
CA TYR A 12 -5.55 8.02 -6.18
C TYR A 12 -4.69 9.28 -5.96
N ILE A 13 -5.23 10.33 -5.33
CA ILE A 13 -4.49 11.59 -5.14
C ILE A 13 -3.24 11.42 -4.26
N HIS A 14 -3.29 10.55 -3.24
CA HIS A 14 -2.12 10.21 -2.44
C HIS A 14 -1.01 9.57 -3.27
N ARG A 15 -1.35 8.61 -4.14
CA ARG A 15 -0.35 7.98 -5.04
C ARG A 15 0.16 8.94 -6.08
N SER A 16 -0.71 9.72 -6.73
CA SER A 16 -0.31 10.72 -7.71
C SER A 16 0.64 11.75 -7.14
N ALA A 17 0.41 12.20 -5.89
CA ALA A 17 1.30 13.14 -5.22
C ALA A 17 2.64 12.48 -4.83
N ALA A 18 2.61 11.29 -4.20
CA ALA A 18 3.81 10.64 -3.69
C ALA A 18 4.75 10.15 -4.80
N LEU A 19 4.20 9.60 -5.89
CA LEU A 19 4.97 9.06 -7.01
C LEU A 19 5.49 10.15 -7.95
N ARG A 20 4.98 11.39 -7.82
CA ARG A 20 5.43 12.52 -8.64
C ARG A 20 6.92 12.77 -8.38
N ASP A 21 7.63 13.03 -9.48
CA ASP A 21 9.07 13.32 -9.49
C ASP A 21 9.93 12.19 -8.87
N ASN A 22 9.39 10.98 -8.81
CA ASN A 22 10.00 9.81 -8.15
C ASN A 22 10.37 10.06 -6.68
N THR A 23 9.63 10.94 -5.99
CA THR A 23 9.88 11.25 -4.58
C THR A 23 9.66 10.03 -3.70
N PHE A 24 8.69 9.18 -4.05
CA PHE A 24 8.46 7.88 -3.42
C PHE A 24 8.30 6.78 -4.47
N THR A 25 8.60 5.55 -4.06
CA THR A 25 8.20 4.32 -4.76
C THR A 25 7.22 3.54 -3.89
N LEU A 26 6.09 3.12 -4.46
CA LEU A 26 5.11 2.31 -3.75
C LEU A 26 5.54 0.84 -3.76
N LEU A 27 6.21 0.40 -2.70
CA LEU A 27 6.74 -0.97 -2.59
C LEU A 27 5.77 -1.97 -1.94
N ALA A 28 4.87 -1.50 -1.06
CA ALA A 28 3.99 -2.36 -0.28
C ALA A 28 2.69 -1.66 0.14
N GLY A 29 1.67 -2.45 0.49
CA GLY A 29 0.45 -1.90 1.09
C GLY A 29 -0.54 -2.94 1.62
N ALA A 30 -1.39 -2.47 2.52
CA ALA A 30 -2.61 -3.14 2.97
C ALA A 30 -3.79 -2.33 2.45
N PHE A 31 -4.21 -2.63 1.22
CA PHE A 31 -5.03 -1.70 0.41
C PHE A 31 -6.53 -1.76 0.71
N ASP A 32 -7.02 -2.89 1.20
CA ASP A 32 -8.45 -3.17 1.38
C ASP A 32 -8.64 -4.13 2.57
N ILE A 33 -9.83 -4.10 3.18
CA ILE A 33 -10.23 -5.05 4.22
C ILE A 33 -10.46 -6.45 3.65
N ASP A 34 -10.81 -6.53 2.36
CA ASP A 34 -10.83 -7.76 1.59
C ASP A 34 -9.45 -8.01 1.00
N ALA A 35 -8.74 -8.99 1.56
CA ALA A 35 -7.35 -9.26 1.20
C ALA A 35 -7.17 -9.57 -0.29
N GLU A 36 -8.11 -10.28 -0.91
CA GLU A 36 -8.02 -10.65 -2.32
C GLU A 36 -8.23 -9.43 -3.22
N ARG A 37 -9.25 -8.61 -2.93
CA ARG A 37 -9.45 -7.34 -3.65
C ARG A 37 -8.27 -6.39 -3.47
N GLY A 38 -7.70 -6.34 -2.26
CA GLY A 38 -6.51 -5.55 -1.95
C GLY A 38 -5.28 -6.01 -2.74
N ARG A 39 -5.04 -7.32 -2.80
CA ARG A 39 -3.95 -7.94 -3.57
C ARG A 39 -4.10 -7.70 -5.07
N GLN A 40 -5.28 -7.94 -5.64
CA GLN A 40 -5.56 -7.65 -7.05
C GLN A 40 -5.36 -6.16 -7.38
N PHE A 41 -5.76 -5.27 -6.48
CA PHE A 41 -5.53 -3.84 -6.65
C PHE A 41 -4.04 -3.48 -6.61
N GLY A 42 -3.28 -4.00 -5.64
CA GLY A 42 -1.84 -3.77 -5.55
C GLY A 42 -1.08 -4.25 -6.79
N GLN A 43 -1.43 -5.43 -7.31
CA GLN A 43 -0.85 -5.95 -8.55
C GLN A 43 -1.11 -5.04 -9.77
N ARG A 44 -2.32 -4.48 -9.89
CA ARG A 44 -2.63 -3.49 -10.94
C ARG A 44 -1.79 -2.21 -10.82
N LEU A 45 -1.29 -1.89 -9.63
CA LEU A 45 -0.37 -0.78 -9.40
C LEU A 45 1.10 -1.16 -9.60
N GLY A 46 1.41 -2.41 -9.94
CA GLY A 46 2.78 -2.91 -10.09
C GLY A 46 3.47 -3.26 -8.77
N VAL A 47 2.72 -3.37 -7.67
CA VAL A 47 3.25 -3.81 -6.38
C VAL A 47 3.43 -5.33 -6.39
N ASP A 48 4.52 -5.80 -5.81
CA ASP A 48 4.79 -7.22 -5.62
C ASP A 48 3.60 -7.90 -4.90
N PRO A 49 3.02 -8.99 -5.46
CA PRO A 49 1.94 -9.72 -4.81
C PRO A 49 2.22 -10.15 -3.36
N ASP A 50 3.48 -10.39 -3.01
CA ASP A 50 3.91 -10.82 -1.66
C ASP A 50 4.06 -9.63 -0.69
N ARG A 51 3.98 -8.40 -1.21
CA ARG A 51 3.97 -7.14 -0.44
C ARG A 51 2.59 -6.47 -0.44
N CYS A 52 1.57 -7.21 -0.87
CA CYS A 52 0.17 -6.86 -0.75
C CYS A 52 -0.43 -7.59 0.46
N TYR A 53 -0.47 -6.92 1.61
CA TYR A 53 -0.85 -7.52 2.88
C TYR A 53 -2.36 -7.41 3.15
N ALA A 54 -2.89 -8.35 3.94
CA ALA A 54 -4.30 -8.35 4.36
C ALA A 54 -4.62 -7.24 5.37
N ASP A 55 -3.66 -6.84 6.19
CA ASP A 55 -3.83 -5.86 7.26
C ASP A 55 -2.52 -5.09 7.53
N TYR A 56 -2.64 -3.97 8.24
CA TYR A 56 -1.50 -3.09 8.51
C TYR A 56 -0.52 -3.68 9.53
N GLN A 57 -0.98 -4.52 10.45
CA GLN A 57 -0.11 -5.17 11.44
C GLN A 57 0.84 -6.17 10.74
N SER A 58 0.30 -6.97 9.83
CA SER A 58 1.04 -7.92 9.00
C SER A 58 2.02 -7.21 8.07
N LEU A 59 1.60 -6.10 7.45
CA LEU A 59 2.47 -5.20 6.69
C LEU A 59 3.66 -4.73 7.55
N PHE A 60 3.40 -4.12 8.71
CA PHE A 60 4.48 -3.54 9.53
C PHE A 60 5.43 -4.59 10.09
N ARG A 61 4.92 -5.74 10.58
CA ARG A 61 5.78 -6.82 11.08
C ARG A 61 6.68 -7.38 9.98
N SER A 62 6.11 -7.65 8.81
CA SER A 62 6.84 -8.24 7.69
C SER A 62 7.88 -7.26 7.14
N GLU A 63 7.48 -6.02 6.90
CA GLU A 63 8.35 -5.00 6.32
C GLU A 63 9.47 -4.56 7.28
N ALA A 64 9.24 -4.54 8.60
CA ALA A 64 10.29 -4.24 9.58
C ALA A 64 11.40 -5.30 9.62
N ALA A 65 11.10 -6.55 9.23
CA ALA A 65 12.08 -7.62 9.17
C ALA A 65 12.89 -7.64 7.85
N ARG A 66 12.49 -6.84 6.86
CA ARG A 66 13.12 -6.81 5.54
C ARG A 66 14.25 -5.78 5.49
N PRO A 67 15.40 -6.10 4.85
CA PRO A 67 16.44 -5.11 4.60
C PRO A 67 15.98 -4.03 3.60
N ASP A 68 15.00 -4.34 2.75
CA ASP A 68 14.37 -3.43 1.77
C ASP A 68 12.95 -3.00 2.20
N GLY A 69 12.71 -2.95 3.51
CA GLY A 69 11.42 -2.60 4.10
C GLY A 69 10.96 -1.17 3.77
N ILE A 70 9.65 -0.92 3.81
CA ILE A 70 9.09 0.42 3.65
C ILE A 70 9.65 1.40 4.69
N GLN A 71 9.97 2.62 4.25
CA GLN A 71 10.53 3.67 5.10
C GLN A 71 9.47 4.67 5.59
N ALA A 72 8.30 4.70 4.95
CA ALA A 72 7.19 5.58 5.28
C ALA A 72 5.86 4.90 4.92
N VAL A 73 4.78 5.34 5.56
CA VAL A 73 3.43 4.85 5.28
C VAL A 73 2.44 6.01 5.24
N SER A 74 1.69 6.10 4.14
CA SER A 74 0.48 6.94 4.08
C SER A 74 -0.72 6.14 4.55
N VAL A 75 -1.47 6.68 5.51
CA VAL A 75 -2.70 6.10 6.06
C VAL A 75 -3.91 6.81 5.44
N ALA A 76 -4.76 6.04 4.76
CA ALA A 76 -5.93 6.50 4.02
C ALA A 76 -7.17 5.66 4.36
N THR A 77 -7.27 5.23 5.61
CA THR A 77 -8.45 4.58 6.20
C THR A 77 -9.40 5.61 6.81
N PRO A 78 -10.66 5.24 7.13
CA PRO A 78 -11.54 6.08 7.94
C PRO A 78 -10.90 6.51 9.26
N LYS A 79 -11.38 7.62 9.81
CA LYS A 79 -11.01 8.12 11.14
C LYS A 79 -11.62 7.29 12.25
#